data_AF-A0A4W2CSC6-F1
#
_entry.id   AF-A0A4W2CSC6-F1
#
_cell.length_a   1.000
_cell.length_b   1.000
_cell.length_c   1.000
_cell.angle_alpha   90.00
_cell.angle_beta   90.00
_cell.angle_gamma   90.00
#
_symmetry.space_group_name_H-M   'P 1'
#
loop_
_entity.id
_entity.type
_entity.pdbx_description
1 polymer ?
#
loop_
_entity_poly.entity_id
_entity_poly.type
_entity_poly.pdbx_seq_one_letter_code
_entity_poly.pdbx_strand_id
1 'polypeptide(L)'
;MIPSRLFSARPQVMLEGVGFWMLAARVVPGPSCLLLLRASPRLLSVSCADCTKHQEPPRKQPLSEKKLKQHFVDHRRVLVRGGHGGNGVSCFHSEPRKEFGGPDGGDGGNGGHVVLRVDQQVKSLSSVLSRYQGFDGEDGGRKNCFGRNGAVLYIRVPVGTLVKEGNEVLADLSRPGDEFIAAVGGTGGKGNRFFLANDNRAPTTCTPGQPGQERVLFLELKTVAHAGLVGFPNAGKSSLLRAISNARPAVAAYPFTTLNPHVGIVHYEDHQQIAVADIPGIIQGAHQNRGLGLAFLRHIERCPFLLFLVDLSVPEPWTQLDDLKYELEQYDEGLSKRPYTVVANKIDLPQARARLPQLQAHLGQEAIALSAATGENLEELLLRLKELHDHHVATELEQGRQPLRW
;
A
#
# COMPACT_ATOMS: atom_id res chain seq x y z
N MET A 1 8.15 -41.62 -49.95
CA MET A 1 7.67 -42.68 -49.03
C MET A 1 6.66 -42.04 -48.07
N ILE A 2 5.39 -42.39 -48.24
CA ILE A 2 4.27 -42.14 -47.31
C ILE A 2 4.18 -43.40 -46.42
N PRO A 3 3.78 -43.34 -45.14
CA PRO A 3 2.36 -43.40 -44.72
C PRO A 3 2.04 -42.36 -43.60
N SER A 4 0.96 -41.58 -43.54
CA SER A 4 -0.48 -41.86 -43.51
C SER A 4 -0.95 -42.82 -42.41
N ARG A 5 -1.68 -42.30 -41.40
CA ARG A 5 -2.93 -42.89 -40.87
C ARG A 5 -3.72 -41.89 -40.01
N LEU A 6 -4.86 -41.49 -40.57
CA LEU A 6 -6.06 -40.94 -39.92
C LEU A 6 -6.86 -42.08 -39.27
N PHE A 7 -7.67 -41.77 -38.24
CA PHE A 7 -9.00 -42.31 -37.86
C PHE A 7 -9.28 -41.80 -36.42
N SER A 8 -10.45 -41.35 -35.94
CA SER A 8 -11.72 -40.89 -36.51
C SER A 8 -12.66 -40.43 -35.37
N ALA A 9 -13.59 -39.53 -35.72
CA ALA A 9 -14.99 -39.40 -35.27
C ALA A 9 -15.40 -39.25 -33.78
N ARG A 10 -16.18 -38.17 -33.57
CA ARG A 10 -17.18 -37.84 -32.51
C ARG A 10 -18.39 -38.83 -32.53
N PRO A 11 -19.59 -38.62 -31.90
CA PRO A 11 -20.16 -37.53 -31.05
C PRO A 11 -21.00 -38.01 -29.82
N GLN A 12 -21.49 -37.12 -28.94
CA GLN A 12 -22.90 -36.68 -28.72
C GLN A 12 -23.01 -36.28 -27.21
N VAL A 13 -23.89 -35.44 -26.64
CA VAL A 13 -25.01 -34.58 -27.06
C VAL A 13 -25.40 -33.71 -25.83
N MET A 14 -25.91 -32.50 -26.13
CA MET A 14 -26.89 -31.62 -25.44
C MET A 14 -27.40 -31.95 -24.02
N LEU A 15 -27.60 -30.92 -23.18
CA LEU A 15 -28.90 -30.22 -23.11
C LEU A 15 -28.87 -28.91 -22.29
N GLU A 16 -29.85 -28.08 -22.63
CA GLU A 16 -30.11 -26.67 -22.34
C GLU A 16 -30.64 -26.36 -20.93
N GLY A 17 -30.73 -25.06 -20.61
CA GLY A 17 -31.54 -24.58 -19.49
C GLY A 17 -31.60 -23.05 -19.37
N VAL A 18 -32.25 -22.37 -20.33
CA VAL A 18 -32.69 -20.97 -20.21
C VAL A 18 -34.10 -20.96 -19.62
N GLY A 19 -34.32 -20.19 -18.56
CA GLY A 19 -35.61 -20.04 -17.90
C GLY A 19 -35.95 -18.58 -17.61
N PHE A 20 -36.73 -17.99 -18.51
CA PHE A 20 -37.34 -16.66 -18.44
C PHE A 20 -38.66 -16.77 -17.67
N TRP A 21 -38.95 -15.90 -16.69
CA TRP A 21 -40.29 -15.73 -16.12
C TRP A 21 -40.69 -14.25 -16.11
N MET A 22 -41.78 -13.95 -16.83
CA MET A 22 -42.60 -12.74 -16.75
C MET A 22 -43.70 -12.91 -15.69
N LEU A 23 -44.17 -11.79 -15.12
CA LEU A 23 -45.57 -11.34 -14.92
C LEU A 23 -45.58 -10.30 -13.77
N ALA A 24 -45.78 -9.01 -14.05
CA ALA A 24 -47.05 -8.31 -14.28
C ALA A 24 -47.83 -7.97 -13.00
N ALA A 25 -47.98 -6.67 -12.71
CA ALA A 25 -49.18 -6.09 -12.11
C ALA A 25 -49.24 -4.58 -12.39
N ARG A 26 -50.21 -4.18 -13.22
CA ARG A 26 -50.71 -2.80 -13.35
C ARG A 26 -51.80 -2.58 -12.30
N VAL A 27 -51.83 -1.42 -11.65
CA VAL A 27 -53.05 -0.82 -11.09
C VAL A 27 -53.02 0.70 -11.37
N VAL A 28 -54.12 1.20 -11.93
CA VAL A 28 -54.43 2.60 -12.30
C VAL A 28 -55.50 3.14 -11.31
N PRO A 29 -55.64 4.47 -11.11
CA PRO A 29 -56.18 5.07 -9.88
C PRO A 29 -57.59 5.69 -9.99
N GLY A 30 -58.14 6.11 -8.84
CA GLY A 30 -59.28 7.04 -8.66
C GLY A 30 -60.09 6.71 -7.38
N PRO A 31 -61.00 7.59 -6.86
CA PRO A 31 -61.41 8.91 -7.38
C PRO A 31 -61.71 10.03 -6.32
N SER A 32 -61.79 11.28 -6.83
CA SER A 32 -62.82 12.34 -6.60
C SER A 32 -63.05 13.17 -5.31
N CYS A 33 -63.32 14.46 -5.60
CA CYS A 33 -64.24 15.44 -4.98
C CYS A 33 -63.88 16.13 -3.66
N LEU A 34 -64.25 17.38 -3.38
CA LEU A 34 -64.66 18.62 -4.08
C LEU A 34 -65.03 19.55 -2.90
N LEU A 35 -64.58 20.81 -2.85
CA LEU A 35 -65.34 21.89 -2.18
C LEU A 35 -64.84 23.29 -2.57
N LEU A 36 -65.81 24.23 -2.55
CA LEU A 36 -65.98 25.40 -3.39
C LEU A 36 -65.39 26.72 -2.81
N LEU A 37 -64.88 27.55 -3.75
CA LEU A 37 -65.02 29.02 -3.92
C LEU A 37 -64.74 30.02 -2.78
N ARG A 38 -63.88 31.02 -3.08
CA ARG A 38 -64.26 32.46 -3.16
C ARG A 38 -63.20 33.37 -3.83
N ALA A 39 -63.67 34.06 -4.88
CA ALA A 39 -63.43 35.42 -5.39
C ALA A 39 -62.02 36.09 -5.52
N SER A 40 -61.80 36.59 -6.75
CA SER A 40 -60.84 37.49 -7.45
C SER A 40 -60.56 38.89 -6.81
N PRO A 41 -59.60 39.75 -7.28
CA PRO A 41 -59.17 39.94 -8.68
C PRO A 41 -57.68 40.24 -8.99
N ARG A 42 -57.46 40.38 -10.31
CA ARG A 42 -56.22 40.44 -11.09
C ARG A 42 -55.44 41.75 -10.91
N LEU A 43 -54.11 41.67 -11.02
CA LEU A 43 -53.26 42.64 -11.71
C LEU A 43 -52.06 41.90 -12.31
N LEU A 44 -51.95 41.96 -13.64
CA LEU A 44 -50.78 41.52 -14.41
C LEU A 44 -49.85 42.71 -14.59
N SER A 45 -48.58 42.60 -14.20
CA SER A 45 -47.46 43.21 -14.94
C SER A 45 -46.10 42.63 -14.53
N VAL A 46 -45.57 41.78 -15.42
CA VAL A 46 -44.19 41.72 -15.93
C VAL A 46 -43.06 42.32 -15.07
N SER A 47 -42.17 41.46 -14.56
CA SER A 47 -40.79 41.38 -15.07
C SER A 47 -40.08 40.14 -14.53
N CYS A 48 -39.39 39.45 -15.43
CA CYS A 48 -38.58 38.28 -15.15
C CYS A 48 -37.35 38.70 -14.33
N ALA A 49 -37.19 38.12 -13.14
CA ALA A 49 -35.93 38.06 -12.44
C ALA A 49 -35.58 36.58 -12.28
N ASP A 50 -34.48 36.19 -12.90
CA ASP A 50 -33.93 34.84 -12.88
C ASP A 50 -33.76 34.35 -11.43
N CYS A 51 -34.59 33.40 -11.03
CA CYS A 51 -34.33 32.56 -9.88
C CYS A 51 -33.16 31.62 -10.24
N THR A 52 -31.93 32.11 -10.13
CA THR A 52 -30.75 31.25 -10.05
C THR A 52 -30.91 30.36 -8.83
N LYS A 53 -31.34 29.12 -9.05
CA LYS A 53 -31.24 28.05 -8.06
C LYS A 53 -29.75 27.92 -7.71
N HIS A 54 -29.35 28.48 -6.58
CA HIS A 54 -28.11 28.07 -5.92
C HIS A 54 -28.21 26.57 -5.64
N GLN A 55 -27.65 25.76 -6.54
CA GLN A 55 -27.31 24.38 -6.20
C GLN A 55 -26.14 24.46 -5.23
N GLU A 56 -26.41 24.32 -3.94
CA GLU A 56 -25.36 24.01 -2.97
C GLU A 56 -24.65 22.73 -3.47
N PRO A 57 -23.30 22.71 -3.52
CA PRO A 57 -22.59 21.48 -3.83
C PRO A 57 -22.98 20.43 -2.78
N PRO A 58 -23.11 19.14 -3.15
CA PRO A 58 -23.55 18.11 -2.22
C PRO A 58 -22.62 18.10 -1.02
N ARG A 59 -23.16 18.45 0.16
CA ARG A 59 -22.44 18.42 1.43
C ARG A 59 -21.90 17.01 1.62
N LYS A 60 -20.58 16.85 1.50
CA LYS A 60 -19.90 15.59 1.80
C LYS A 60 -20.29 15.20 3.22
N GLN A 61 -20.97 14.07 3.36
CA GLN A 61 -21.24 13.49 4.66
C GLN A 61 -19.90 13.32 5.39
N PRO A 62 -19.78 13.74 6.67
CA PRO A 62 -18.58 13.46 7.44
C PRO A 62 -18.41 11.94 7.47
N LEU A 63 -17.30 11.46 6.93
CA LEU A 63 -17.00 10.04 6.89
C LEU A 63 -17.01 9.52 8.33
N SER A 64 -17.87 8.53 8.60
CA SER A 64 -17.94 7.83 9.89
C SER A 64 -16.53 7.41 10.35
N GLU A 65 -16.20 7.65 11.63
CA GLU A 65 -14.93 7.25 12.27
C GLU A 65 -14.56 5.77 12.04
N LYS A 66 -15.54 4.91 11.71
CA LYS A 66 -15.30 3.51 11.32
C LYS A 66 -14.53 3.35 9.99
N LYS A 67 -14.55 4.35 9.10
CA LYS A 67 -13.79 4.34 7.83
C LYS A 67 -12.32 4.75 8.00
N LEU A 68 -11.94 5.25 9.19
CA LEU A 68 -10.57 5.67 9.52
C LEU A 68 -9.72 4.56 10.17
N LYS A 69 -10.28 3.37 10.41
CA LYS A 69 -9.46 2.19 10.75
C LYS A 69 -8.78 1.69 9.48
N GLN A 70 -7.70 2.35 9.10
CA GLN A 70 -6.82 1.87 8.04
C GLN A 70 -6.20 0.55 8.51
N HIS A 71 -6.63 -0.54 7.89
CA HIS A 71 -5.88 -1.78 7.93
C HIS A 71 -4.47 -1.48 7.40
N PHE A 72 -3.45 -1.95 8.12
CA PHE A 72 -2.09 -1.97 7.64
C PHE A 72 -2.04 -2.85 6.38
N VAL A 73 -1.58 -2.28 5.27
CA VAL A 73 -1.53 -2.94 3.95
C VAL A 73 -0.09 -2.86 3.46
N ASP A 74 0.53 -4.03 3.31
CA ASP A 74 1.94 -4.16 2.95
C ASP A 74 2.17 -4.51 1.49
N HIS A 75 1.12 -4.95 0.82
CA HIS A 75 1.14 -5.27 -0.59
C HIS A 75 0.01 -4.56 -1.31
N ARG A 76 0.32 -3.94 -2.45
CA ARG A 76 -0.68 -3.25 -3.27
C ARG A 76 -0.38 -3.43 -4.74
N ARG A 77 -1.35 -3.96 -5.48
CA ARG A 77 -1.33 -3.91 -6.94
C ARG A 77 -1.87 -2.56 -7.40
N VAL A 78 -1.09 -1.85 -8.19
CA VAL A 78 -1.39 -0.50 -8.67
C VAL A 78 -1.27 -0.46 -10.18
N LEU A 79 -2.33 -0.03 -10.86
CA LEU A 79 -2.30 0.32 -12.27
C LEU A 79 -1.88 1.79 -12.40
N VAL A 80 -0.71 2.03 -13.00
CA VAL A 80 -0.18 3.38 -13.23
C VAL A 80 -0.21 3.67 -14.72
N ARG A 81 -0.69 4.86 -15.08
CA ARG A 81 -0.71 5.34 -16.47
C ARG A 81 -0.17 6.75 -16.55
N GLY A 82 0.84 6.97 -17.38
CA GLY A 82 1.37 8.30 -17.67
C GLY A 82 0.31 9.17 -18.37
N GLY A 83 0.46 10.49 -18.24
CA GLY A 83 -0.37 11.42 -19.02
C GLY A 83 -0.13 11.24 -20.52
N HIS A 84 -1.16 11.46 -21.33
CA HIS A 84 -1.05 11.53 -22.78
C HIS A 84 -0.33 12.81 -23.21
N GLY A 85 0.47 12.74 -24.27
CA GLY A 85 0.95 13.94 -24.93
C GLY A 85 -0.20 14.64 -25.65
N GLY A 86 -0.20 15.97 -25.66
CA GLY A 86 -1.12 16.76 -26.47
C GLY A 86 -0.80 16.64 -27.95
N ASN A 87 -1.78 16.85 -28.80
CA ASN A 87 -1.64 16.78 -30.25
C ASN A 87 -0.97 18.03 -30.82
N GLY A 88 -0.13 17.84 -31.84
CA GLY A 88 0.30 18.95 -32.67
C GLY A 88 -0.84 19.40 -33.57
N VAL A 89 -1.00 20.71 -33.74
CA VAL A 89 -2.07 21.26 -34.58
C VAL A 89 -1.52 21.69 -35.94
N SER A 90 -2.31 21.47 -36.98
CA SER A 90 -2.06 21.99 -38.32
C SER A 90 -2.93 23.23 -38.53
N CYS A 91 -2.30 24.41 -38.52
CA CYS A 91 -2.97 25.69 -38.73
C CYS A 91 -2.11 26.60 -39.59
N PHE A 92 -2.76 27.54 -40.28
CA PHE A 92 -2.10 28.57 -41.06
C PHE A 92 -2.51 29.94 -40.53
N HIS A 93 -1.54 30.84 -40.45
CA HIS A 93 -1.78 32.21 -40.04
C HIS A 93 -2.60 32.93 -41.09
N SER A 94 -3.63 33.64 -40.68
CA SER A 94 -4.48 34.45 -41.56
C SER A 94 -4.59 35.86 -40.99
N GLU A 95 -4.32 36.85 -41.84
CA GLU A 95 -4.50 38.26 -41.54
C GLU A 95 -5.48 38.85 -42.55
N PRO A 96 -6.22 39.92 -42.19
CA PRO A 96 -7.00 40.66 -43.16
C PRO A 96 -6.13 41.06 -44.36
N ARG A 97 -6.54 40.65 -45.57
CA ARG A 97 -5.81 40.85 -46.85
C ARG A 97 -4.57 39.98 -47.08
N LYS A 98 -4.31 38.99 -46.22
CA LYS A 98 -3.27 37.97 -46.40
C LYS A 98 -3.84 36.60 -46.06
N GLU A 99 -4.32 35.90 -47.08
CA GLU A 99 -4.99 34.59 -46.93
C GLU A 99 -4.02 33.50 -46.45
N PHE A 100 -2.73 33.55 -46.84
CA PHE A 100 -1.72 32.57 -46.45
C PHE A 100 -0.52 33.24 -45.77
N GLY A 101 -0.55 33.28 -44.44
CA GLY A 101 0.52 33.81 -43.59
C GLY A 101 1.68 32.85 -43.33
N GLY A 102 1.58 31.60 -43.78
CA GLY A 102 2.48 30.49 -43.45
C GLY A 102 1.93 29.61 -42.31
N PRO A 103 2.58 28.46 -42.03
CA PRO A 103 2.14 27.55 -40.98
C PRO A 103 2.34 28.18 -39.58
N ASP A 104 1.31 28.11 -38.74
CA ASP A 104 1.29 28.68 -37.39
C ASP A 104 0.77 27.72 -36.31
N GLY A 105 0.64 26.43 -36.64
CA GLY A 105 0.25 25.40 -35.69
C GLY A 105 1.37 25.07 -34.72
N GLY A 106 1.06 25.15 -33.42
CA GLY A 106 1.98 24.80 -32.35
C GLY A 106 2.06 23.29 -32.08
N ASP A 107 3.15 22.89 -31.42
CA ASP A 107 3.34 21.56 -30.85
C ASP A 107 2.46 21.37 -29.60
N GLY A 108 2.02 20.14 -29.36
CA GLY A 108 1.35 19.76 -28.13
C GLY A 108 2.33 19.61 -26.96
N GLY A 109 1.82 19.75 -25.74
CA GLY A 109 2.59 19.58 -24.51
C GLY A 109 2.86 18.11 -24.19
N ASN A 110 3.93 17.85 -23.44
CA ASN A 110 4.21 16.49 -22.96
C ASN A 110 3.23 16.09 -21.84
N GLY A 111 2.89 14.81 -21.79
CA GLY A 111 2.14 14.24 -20.68
C GLY A 111 2.97 14.18 -19.40
N GLY A 112 2.31 14.34 -18.26
CA GLY A 112 2.92 14.28 -16.94
C GLY A 112 3.35 12.87 -16.54
N HIS A 113 4.53 12.77 -15.95
CA HIS A 113 5.04 11.51 -15.38
C HIS A 113 4.29 11.14 -14.10
N VAL A 114 4.19 9.84 -13.82
CA VAL A 114 3.76 9.32 -12.52
C VAL A 114 4.99 8.83 -11.77
N VAL A 115 5.26 9.42 -10.61
CA VAL A 115 6.47 9.18 -9.82
C VAL A 115 6.08 8.67 -8.44
N LEU A 116 6.65 7.54 -8.03
CA LEU A 116 6.62 7.09 -6.65
C LEU A 116 7.71 7.86 -5.91
N ARG A 117 7.35 8.53 -4.82
CA ARG A 117 8.28 9.24 -3.95
C ARG A 117 8.18 8.67 -2.55
N VAL A 118 9.32 8.34 -1.97
CA VAL A 118 9.38 7.90 -0.58
C VAL A 118 9.06 9.06 0.36
N ASP A 119 8.09 8.84 1.24
CA ASP A 119 7.70 9.79 2.29
C ASP A 119 7.80 9.08 3.65
N GLN A 120 8.58 9.67 4.57
CA GLN A 120 8.77 9.14 5.92
C GLN A 120 7.50 9.21 6.78
N GLN A 121 6.53 10.05 6.41
CA GLN A 121 5.25 10.15 7.13
C GLN A 121 4.29 9.02 6.75
N VAL A 122 4.48 8.39 5.59
CA VAL A 122 3.66 7.26 5.14
C VAL A 122 4.26 5.97 5.69
N LYS A 123 3.43 5.16 6.37
CA LYS A 123 3.87 3.91 7.03
C LYS A 123 3.30 2.64 6.40
N SER A 124 2.19 2.76 5.68
CA SER A 124 1.50 1.64 5.02
C SER A 124 1.12 2.02 3.60
N LEU A 125 0.95 1.01 2.74
CA LEU A 125 0.44 1.20 1.38
C LEU A 125 -1.09 1.35 1.33
N SER A 126 -1.75 1.54 2.48
CA SER A 126 -3.19 1.78 2.61
C SER A 126 -3.64 3.07 1.90
N SER A 127 -2.78 4.09 1.90
CA SER A 127 -3.00 5.37 1.21
C SER A 127 -2.91 5.25 -0.31
N VAL A 128 -2.30 4.18 -0.82
CA VAL A 128 -2.07 3.96 -2.24
C VAL A 128 -3.34 3.41 -2.90
N LEU A 129 -3.87 4.17 -3.84
CA LEU A 129 -5.03 3.80 -4.65
C LEU A 129 -4.66 2.69 -5.63
N SER A 130 -5.66 1.95 -6.10
CA SER A 130 -5.45 0.86 -7.07
C SER A 130 -5.15 1.35 -8.48
N ARG A 131 -5.46 2.62 -8.81
CA ARG A 131 -5.25 3.22 -10.13
C ARG A 131 -4.81 4.67 -10.00
N TYR A 132 -3.80 5.04 -10.79
CA TYR A 132 -3.35 6.42 -10.96
C TYR A 132 -3.21 6.76 -12.44
N GLN A 133 -3.55 8.01 -12.78
CA GLN A 133 -3.45 8.56 -14.12
C GLN A 133 -2.70 9.90 -14.02
N GLY A 134 -1.60 10.01 -14.76
CA GLY A 134 -0.86 11.26 -14.91
C GLY A 134 -1.67 12.32 -15.65
N PHE A 135 -1.31 13.58 -15.45
CA PHE A 135 -1.98 14.71 -16.11
C PHE A 135 -1.59 14.76 -17.59
N ASP A 136 -2.56 14.88 -18.48
CA ASP A 136 -2.31 14.97 -19.91
C ASP A 136 -1.69 16.33 -20.30
N GLY A 137 -0.93 16.34 -21.39
CA GLY A 137 -0.46 17.57 -22.02
C GLY A 137 -1.56 18.22 -22.84
N GLU A 138 -1.56 19.54 -22.92
CA GLU A 138 -2.53 20.28 -23.73
C GLU A 138 -2.14 20.22 -25.22
N ASP A 139 -3.15 20.25 -26.09
CA ASP A 139 -2.93 20.33 -27.54
C ASP A 139 -2.26 21.66 -27.92
N GLY A 140 -1.55 21.65 -29.06
CA GLY A 140 -1.04 22.86 -29.68
C GLY A 140 -2.18 23.80 -30.09
N GLY A 141 -1.87 25.07 -30.26
CA GLY A 141 -2.81 26.10 -30.69
C GLY A 141 -2.40 26.82 -31.96
N ARG A 142 -3.26 27.76 -32.37
CA ARG A 142 -2.96 28.72 -33.45
C ARG A 142 -1.93 29.75 -32.99
N LYS A 143 -1.43 30.56 -33.91
CA LYS A 143 -0.51 31.68 -33.63
C LYS A 143 0.77 31.21 -32.92
N ASN A 144 1.27 30.03 -33.28
CA ASN A 144 2.45 29.40 -32.69
C ASN A 144 2.32 29.14 -31.18
N CYS A 145 1.10 28.92 -30.69
CA CYS A 145 0.85 28.61 -29.29
C CYS A 145 1.20 27.14 -29.02
N PHE A 146 2.19 26.88 -28.17
CA PHE A 146 2.55 25.54 -27.74
C PHE A 146 1.66 25.10 -26.58
N GLY A 147 1.25 23.83 -26.61
CA GLY A 147 0.47 23.22 -25.53
C GLY A 147 1.28 23.13 -24.23
N ARG A 148 0.61 23.33 -23.09
CA ARG A 148 1.23 23.21 -21.77
C ARG A 148 1.55 21.74 -21.45
N ASN A 149 2.69 21.52 -20.79
CA ASN A 149 3.03 20.20 -20.26
C ASN A 149 2.11 19.81 -19.09
N GLY A 150 1.74 18.53 -19.04
CA GLY A 150 1.04 17.93 -17.91
C GLY A 150 1.89 17.96 -16.64
N ALA A 151 1.24 18.19 -15.49
CA ALA A 151 1.92 18.19 -14.20
C ALA A 151 2.40 16.78 -13.81
N VAL A 152 3.50 16.69 -13.06
CA VAL A 152 3.97 15.41 -12.50
C VAL A 152 3.07 14.99 -11.35
N LEU A 153 2.62 13.74 -11.36
CA LEU A 153 1.85 13.16 -10.28
C LEU A 153 2.77 12.38 -9.33
N TYR A 154 2.92 12.87 -8.10
CA TYR A 154 3.67 12.20 -7.05
C TYR A 154 2.76 11.31 -6.21
N ILE A 155 3.08 10.01 -6.15
CA ILE A 155 2.46 9.03 -5.27
C ILE A 155 3.41 8.80 -4.10
N ARG A 156 2.94 9.09 -2.89
CA ARG A 156 3.72 8.91 -1.67
C ARG A 156 3.70 7.44 -1.25
N VAL A 157 4.88 6.87 -1.06
CA VAL A 157 5.06 5.48 -0.61
C VAL A 157 5.95 5.44 0.63
N PRO A 158 5.78 4.45 1.52
CA PRO A 158 6.61 4.29 2.70
C PRO A 158 8.05 3.88 2.33
N VAL A 159 8.99 4.14 3.24
CA VAL A 159 10.39 3.71 3.12
C VAL A 159 10.47 2.18 3.11
N GLY A 160 11.32 1.60 2.27
CA GLY A 160 11.46 0.16 2.12
C GLY A 160 10.41 -0.47 1.18
N THR A 161 9.81 0.33 0.31
CA THR A 161 8.88 -0.18 -0.71
C THR A 161 9.66 -0.78 -1.89
N LEU A 162 9.50 -2.08 -2.11
CA LEU A 162 9.88 -2.76 -3.34
C LEU A 162 8.83 -2.52 -4.42
N VAL A 163 9.30 -2.13 -5.60
CA VAL A 163 8.47 -1.95 -6.79
C VAL A 163 8.76 -3.09 -7.74
N LYS A 164 7.74 -3.91 -8.00
CA LYS A 164 7.81 -5.07 -8.89
C LYS A 164 6.88 -4.94 -10.08
N GLU A 165 7.27 -5.53 -11.21
CA GLU A 165 6.40 -5.73 -12.37
C GLU A 165 6.39 -7.24 -12.67
N GLY A 166 5.29 -7.91 -12.34
CA GLY A 166 5.26 -9.38 -12.30
C GLY A 166 6.21 -9.94 -11.24
N ASN A 167 7.21 -10.70 -11.66
CA ASN A 167 8.23 -11.31 -10.79
C ASN A 167 9.55 -10.52 -10.75
N GLU A 168 9.70 -9.50 -11.59
CA GLU A 168 10.93 -8.71 -11.68
C GLU A 168 10.86 -7.52 -10.71
N VAL A 169 11.95 -7.29 -9.98
CA VAL A 169 12.10 -6.13 -9.10
C VAL A 169 12.67 -4.98 -9.92
N LEU A 170 11.86 -3.94 -10.14
CA LEU A 170 12.26 -2.77 -10.92
C LEU A 170 13.05 -1.77 -10.07
N ALA A 171 12.63 -1.60 -8.81
CA ALA A 171 13.26 -0.64 -7.90
C ALA A 171 13.07 -1.03 -6.44
N ASP A 172 14.01 -0.58 -5.62
CA ASP A 172 14.02 -0.73 -4.18
C ASP A 172 14.11 0.65 -3.54
N LEU A 173 12.98 1.13 -3.03
CA LEU A 173 12.84 2.47 -2.47
C LEU A 173 13.20 2.46 -0.99
N SER A 174 14.48 2.22 -0.70
CA SER A 174 14.99 2.02 0.65
C SER A 174 15.42 3.30 1.36
N ARG A 175 15.69 4.40 0.64
CA ARG A 175 16.15 5.66 1.24
C ARG A 175 15.06 6.73 1.20
N PRO A 176 15.01 7.60 2.22
CA PRO A 176 14.09 8.73 2.21
C PRO A 176 14.43 9.70 1.08
N GLY A 177 13.40 10.11 0.34
CA GLY A 177 13.57 10.94 -0.85
C GLY A 177 13.90 10.16 -2.12
N ASP A 178 14.01 8.82 -2.07
CA ASP A 178 14.10 8.02 -3.29
C ASP A 178 12.85 8.26 -4.16
N GLU A 179 13.10 8.41 -5.45
CA GLU A 179 12.07 8.61 -6.46
C GLU A 179 12.21 7.56 -7.55
N PHE A 180 11.07 7.02 -7.98
CA PHE A 180 11.01 6.09 -9.09
C PHE A 180 9.91 6.49 -10.07
N ILE A 181 10.27 6.65 -11.34
CA ILE A 181 9.32 6.95 -12.41
C ILE A 181 8.53 5.67 -12.71
N ALA A 182 7.35 5.56 -12.12
CA ALA A 182 6.46 4.40 -12.28
C ALA A 182 5.87 4.32 -13.68
N ALA A 183 5.51 5.45 -14.27
CA ALA A 183 5.04 5.54 -15.66
C ALA A 183 5.49 6.83 -16.32
N VAL A 184 6.09 6.70 -17.51
CA VAL A 184 6.53 7.84 -18.32
C VAL A 184 5.32 8.46 -19.05
N GLY A 185 5.19 9.79 -19.04
CA GLY A 185 4.19 10.50 -19.83
C GLY A 185 4.51 10.48 -21.32
N GLY A 186 3.49 10.56 -22.15
CA GLY A 186 3.62 10.56 -23.59
C GLY A 186 4.23 11.85 -24.12
N THR A 187 5.01 11.77 -25.19
CA THR A 187 5.58 12.96 -25.84
C THR A 187 4.51 13.74 -26.60
N GLY A 188 4.57 15.06 -26.52
CA GLY A 188 3.70 15.96 -27.29
C GLY A 188 3.90 15.82 -28.79
N GLY A 189 2.80 15.91 -29.53
CA GLY A 189 2.76 15.89 -30.98
C GLY A 189 3.33 17.15 -31.60
N LYS A 190 3.82 17.06 -32.82
CA LYS A 190 4.45 18.14 -33.56
C LYS A 190 3.44 18.85 -34.45
N GLY A 191 3.35 20.17 -34.30
CA GLY A 191 2.52 21.01 -35.14
C GLY A 191 3.07 21.11 -36.55
N ASN A 192 2.28 21.65 -37.47
CA ASN A 192 2.73 21.76 -38.86
C ASN A 192 3.95 22.68 -39.03
N ARG A 193 4.12 23.66 -38.15
CA ARG A 193 5.32 24.52 -38.19
C ARG A 193 6.63 23.77 -37.97
N PHE A 194 6.61 22.69 -37.20
CA PHE A 194 7.81 21.85 -36.98
C PHE A 194 8.33 21.22 -38.28
N PHE A 195 7.43 20.92 -39.23
CA PHE A 195 7.75 20.30 -40.52
C PHE A 195 8.06 21.33 -41.62
N LEU A 196 8.21 22.61 -41.28
CA LEU A 196 8.55 23.65 -42.23
C LEU A 196 9.98 23.42 -42.75
N ALA A 197 10.12 23.22 -44.06
CA ALA A 197 11.39 23.00 -44.72
C ALA A 197 11.50 23.87 -45.98
N ASN A 198 12.70 23.93 -46.58
CA ASN A 198 12.92 24.79 -47.76
C ASN A 198 12.15 24.32 -48.99
N ASP A 199 12.01 23.01 -49.13
CA ASP A 199 11.24 22.29 -50.13
C ASP A 199 9.72 22.32 -49.87
N ASN A 200 9.30 22.29 -48.59
CA ASN A 200 7.90 22.39 -48.20
C ASN A 200 7.63 23.60 -47.28
N ARG A 201 7.19 24.71 -47.89
CA ARG A 201 6.89 25.98 -47.19
C ARG A 201 5.51 26.03 -46.53
N ALA A 202 4.62 25.09 -46.85
CA ALA A 202 3.26 25.04 -46.34
C ALA A 202 2.89 23.60 -45.90
N PRO A 203 3.63 23.01 -44.95
CA PRO A 203 3.31 21.69 -44.43
C PRO A 203 1.90 21.67 -43.83
N THR A 204 1.13 20.65 -44.20
CA THR A 204 -0.17 20.33 -43.60
C THR A 204 -0.06 19.19 -42.59
N THR A 205 1.10 18.52 -42.55
CA THR A 205 1.41 17.39 -41.67
C THR A 205 1.51 17.85 -40.22
N CYS A 206 0.85 17.13 -39.32
CA CYS A 206 1.04 17.24 -37.87
C CYS A 206 1.08 15.82 -37.30
N THR A 207 1.73 15.64 -36.15
CA THR A 207 1.74 14.35 -35.45
C THR A 207 0.85 14.40 -34.21
N PRO A 208 0.09 13.32 -33.93
CA PRO A 208 -0.65 13.22 -32.68
C PRO A 208 0.30 13.07 -31.50
N GLY A 209 -0.19 13.40 -30.31
CA GLY A 209 0.54 13.13 -29.08
C GLY A 209 0.65 11.63 -28.81
N GLN A 210 1.77 11.19 -28.26
CA GLN A 210 1.95 9.78 -27.90
C GLN A 210 1.16 9.44 -26.64
N PRO A 211 0.64 8.21 -26.51
CA PRO A 211 0.03 7.78 -25.28
C PRO A 211 1.06 7.64 -24.17
N GLY A 212 0.67 7.96 -22.94
CA GLY A 212 1.49 7.70 -21.76
C GLY A 212 1.65 6.19 -21.53
N GLN A 213 2.78 5.82 -20.92
CA GLN A 213 3.08 4.43 -20.59
C GLN A 213 2.06 3.89 -19.58
N GLU A 214 1.60 2.66 -19.76
CA GLU A 214 0.73 1.96 -18.82
C GLU A 214 1.47 0.75 -18.24
N ARG A 215 1.47 0.63 -16.91
CA ARG A 215 2.13 -0.46 -16.19
C ARG A 215 1.28 -0.95 -15.03
N VAL A 216 1.40 -2.24 -14.72
CA VAL A 216 0.82 -2.84 -13.51
C VAL A 216 1.97 -3.14 -12.56
N LEU A 217 2.05 -2.34 -11.49
CA LEU A 217 3.09 -2.47 -10.48
C LEU A 217 2.55 -3.18 -9.24
N PHE A 218 3.40 -4.00 -8.64
CA PHE A 218 3.18 -4.61 -7.34
C PHE A 218 4.13 -3.94 -6.36
N LEU A 219 3.55 -3.19 -5.43
CA LEU A 219 4.28 -2.53 -4.36
C LEU A 219 4.27 -3.46 -3.15
N GLU A 220 5.43 -3.73 -2.58
CA GLU A 220 5.61 -4.56 -1.40
C GLU A 220 6.52 -3.87 -0.39
N LEU A 221 6.07 -3.75 0.87
CA LEU A 221 6.89 -3.25 1.97
C LEU A 221 7.84 -4.35 2.46
N LYS A 222 9.15 -4.05 2.53
CA LYS A 222 10.17 -4.99 3.04
C LYS A 222 10.07 -5.23 4.55
N THR A 223 9.71 -4.21 5.32
CA THR A 223 9.81 -4.25 6.79
C THR A 223 8.43 -4.34 7.42
N VAL A 224 8.23 -5.39 8.21
CA VAL A 224 6.94 -5.67 8.88
C VAL A 224 6.88 -5.01 10.26
N ALA A 225 8.00 -5.04 10.98
CA ALA A 225 8.12 -4.52 12.35
C ALA A 225 9.60 -4.28 12.69
N HIS A 226 9.86 -3.49 13.73
CA HIS A 226 11.21 -3.33 14.28
C HIS A 226 11.61 -4.51 15.16
N ALA A 227 10.65 -5.06 15.90
CA ALA A 227 10.88 -6.17 16.82
C ALA A 227 10.01 -7.37 16.44
N GLY A 228 10.58 -8.57 16.48
CA GLY A 228 9.82 -9.82 16.36
C GLY A 228 9.72 -10.56 17.69
N LEU A 229 8.52 -10.83 18.18
CA LEU A 229 8.29 -11.71 19.34
C LEU A 229 8.42 -13.17 18.91
N VAL A 230 9.39 -13.87 19.48
CA VAL A 230 9.72 -15.27 19.18
C VAL A 230 9.57 -16.08 20.45
N GLY A 231 8.85 -17.20 20.39
CA GLY A 231 8.64 -18.06 21.55
C GLY A 231 7.71 -19.22 21.25
N PHE A 232 7.63 -20.18 22.16
CA PHE A 232 6.73 -21.32 22.03
C PHE A 232 5.25 -20.92 22.04
N PRO A 233 4.35 -21.78 21.53
CA PRO A 233 2.92 -21.66 21.80
C PRO A 233 2.66 -21.53 23.31
N ASN A 234 1.68 -20.71 23.70
CA ASN A 234 1.30 -20.44 25.10
C ASN A 234 2.35 -19.74 25.99
N ALA A 235 3.50 -19.33 25.45
CA ALA A 235 4.47 -18.48 26.16
C ALA A 235 3.90 -17.09 26.52
N GLY A 236 2.77 -16.71 25.93
CA GLY A 236 2.06 -15.45 26.20
C GLY A 236 2.37 -14.31 25.23
N LYS A 237 2.89 -14.60 24.02
CA LYS A 237 3.26 -13.60 23.01
C LYS A 237 2.12 -12.64 22.65
N SER A 238 0.96 -13.17 22.29
CA SER A 238 -0.18 -12.34 21.93
C SER A 238 -0.73 -11.53 23.12
N SER A 239 -0.61 -12.06 24.35
CA SER A 239 -0.97 -11.33 25.56
C SER A 239 0.01 -10.18 25.82
N LEU A 240 1.32 -10.44 25.69
CA LEU A 240 2.35 -9.42 25.81
C LEU A 240 2.19 -8.33 24.76
N LEU A 241 1.95 -8.69 23.50
CA LEU A 241 1.74 -7.73 22.42
C LEU A 241 0.54 -6.82 22.71
N ARG A 242 -0.55 -7.36 23.28
CA ARG A 242 -1.72 -6.57 23.70
C ARG A 242 -1.42 -5.66 24.88
N ALA A 243 -0.55 -6.10 25.79
CA ALA A 243 -0.18 -5.33 26.98
C ALA A 243 0.73 -4.14 26.64
N ILE A 244 1.66 -4.30 25.71
CA ILE A 244 2.59 -3.23 25.28
C ILE A 244 2.00 -2.30 24.21
N SER A 245 0.99 -2.76 23.47
CA SER A 245 0.38 -1.98 22.38
C SER A 245 -0.78 -1.13 22.92
N ASN A 246 -0.65 0.20 22.84
CA ASN A 246 -1.72 1.14 23.19
C ASN A 246 -2.98 0.98 22.32
N ALA A 247 -2.85 0.32 21.16
CA ALA A 247 -3.95 -0.02 20.26
C ALA A 247 -4.20 -1.53 20.21
N ARG A 248 -5.42 -1.95 19.85
CA ARG A 248 -5.68 -3.37 19.55
C ARG A 248 -4.75 -3.82 18.41
N PRO A 249 -3.95 -4.89 18.60
CA PRO A 249 -3.04 -5.37 17.56
C PRO A 249 -3.77 -5.61 16.25
N ALA A 250 -3.23 -5.08 15.16
CA ALA A 250 -3.81 -5.22 13.84
C ALA A 250 -3.38 -6.56 13.25
N VAL A 251 -4.33 -7.26 12.61
CA VAL A 251 -4.05 -8.49 11.87
C VAL A 251 -3.49 -8.10 10.51
N ALA A 252 -2.24 -8.45 10.23
CA ALA A 252 -1.60 -8.16 8.95
C ALA A 252 -1.66 -9.39 8.05
N ALA A 253 -2.30 -9.25 6.88
CA ALA A 253 -2.51 -10.35 5.94
C ALA A 253 -1.43 -10.38 4.85
N TYR A 254 -0.59 -11.40 4.86
CA TYR A 254 0.51 -11.56 3.91
C TYR A 254 0.19 -12.68 2.91
N PRO A 255 0.36 -12.46 1.60
CA PRO A 255 0.33 -13.56 0.64
C PRO A 255 1.43 -14.55 1.03
N PHE A 256 1.18 -15.85 0.87
CA PHE A 256 2.05 -16.97 1.29
C PHE A 256 2.04 -17.34 2.77
N THR A 257 1.17 -16.71 3.57
CA THR A 257 1.01 -17.06 4.99
C THR A 257 -0.38 -17.64 5.22
N THR A 258 -0.45 -18.74 5.96
CA THR A 258 -1.72 -19.32 6.39
C THR A 258 -2.21 -18.66 7.69
N LEU A 259 -1.32 -18.05 8.48
CA LEU A 259 -1.66 -17.26 9.66
C LEU A 259 -1.13 -15.84 9.52
N ASN A 260 -2.02 -14.88 9.71
CA ASN A 260 -1.73 -13.46 9.74
C ASN A 260 -1.05 -13.12 11.09
N PRO A 261 0.22 -12.67 11.12
CA PRO A 261 0.83 -12.20 12.35
C PRO A 261 0.15 -10.92 12.83
N HIS A 262 0.17 -10.72 14.14
CA HIS A 262 -0.39 -9.53 14.76
C HIS A 262 0.72 -8.50 14.92
N VAL A 263 0.46 -7.25 14.52
CA VAL A 263 1.41 -6.15 14.72
C VAL A 263 0.81 -5.18 15.75
N GLY A 264 1.59 -4.90 16.80
CA GLY A 264 1.28 -3.91 17.83
C GLY A 264 2.21 -2.71 17.71
N ILE A 265 1.68 -1.52 18.02
CA ILE A 265 2.45 -0.27 17.96
C ILE A 265 2.62 0.25 19.37
N VAL A 266 3.87 0.29 19.82
CA VAL A 266 4.30 0.88 21.09
C VAL A 266 4.55 2.37 20.85
N HIS A 267 3.95 3.22 21.69
CA HIS A 267 4.13 4.68 21.61
C HIS A 267 4.97 5.14 22.80
N TYR A 268 5.97 5.98 22.53
CA TYR A 268 6.79 6.62 23.56
C TYR A 268 6.44 8.10 23.70
N GLU A 269 6.82 8.71 24.83
CA GLU A 269 6.51 10.10 25.15
C GLU A 269 7.13 11.11 24.17
N ASP A 270 8.26 10.76 23.55
CA ASP A 270 8.96 11.55 22.55
C ASP A 270 8.38 11.41 21.13
N HIS A 271 7.12 10.95 21.02
CA HIS A 271 6.41 10.69 19.77
C HIS A 271 7.04 9.60 18.89
N GLN A 272 8.04 8.88 19.39
CA GLN A 272 8.61 7.73 18.71
C GLN A 272 7.63 6.56 18.76
N GLN A 273 7.45 5.88 17.63
CA GLN A 273 6.66 4.65 17.57
C GLN A 273 7.57 3.47 17.25
N ILE A 274 7.30 2.33 17.88
CA ILE A 274 7.99 1.07 17.60
C ILE A 274 6.96 0.00 17.28
N ALA A 275 7.03 -0.55 16.06
CA ALA A 275 6.23 -1.69 15.67
C ALA A 275 6.85 -2.99 16.18
N VAL A 276 6.03 -3.80 16.85
CA VAL A 276 6.37 -5.14 17.35
C VAL A 276 5.43 -6.13 16.68
N ALA A 277 5.98 -7.15 16.03
CA ALA A 277 5.21 -8.23 15.43
C ALA A 277 5.18 -9.46 16.35
N ASP A 278 3.99 -10.00 16.61
CA ASP A 278 3.79 -11.34 17.17
C ASP A 278 3.93 -12.37 16.06
N ILE A 279 5.03 -13.12 16.12
CA ILE A 279 5.34 -14.16 15.16
C ILE A 279 4.74 -15.46 15.72
N PRO A 280 3.83 -16.13 14.99
CA PRO A 280 3.19 -17.36 15.45
C PRO A 280 4.21 -18.37 15.97
N GLY A 281 3.88 -19.03 17.08
CA GLY A 281 4.87 -19.72 17.90
C GLY A 281 5.67 -20.78 17.15
N ILE A 282 6.99 -20.71 17.28
CA ILE A 282 7.92 -21.72 16.79
C ILE A 282 7.70 -22.98 17.62
N ILE A 283 7.54 -24.11 16.92
CA ILE A 283 7.52 -25.45 17.51
C ILE A 283 8.87 -26.13 17.22
N GLN A 284 9.26 -27.11 18.03
CA GLN A 284 10.45 -27.91 17.75
C GLN A 284 10.30 -28.59 16.37
N GLY A 285 11.35 -28.52 15.55
CA GLY A 285 11.38 -28.99 14.17
C GLY A 285 10.75 -28.05 13.14
N ALA A 286 10.53 -26.77 13.46
CA ALA A 286 9.97 -25.78 12.53
C ALA A 286 10.85 -25.60 11.27
N HIS A 287 12.18 -25.67 11.40
CA HIS A 287 13.11 -25.63 10.27
C HIS A 287 12.89 -26.78 9.26
N GLN A 288 12.36 -27.92 9.70
CA GLN A 288 12.12 -29.11 8.87
C GLN A 288 10.75 -29.11 8.18
N ASN A 289 10.08 -27.95 8.09
CA ASN A 289 8.68 -27.83 7.65
C ASN A 289 7.68 -28.65 8.50
N ARG A 290 8.02 -29.02 9.74
CA ARG A 290 7.00 -29.58 10.64
C ARG A 290 6.06 -28.44 11.05
N GLY A 291 4.77 -28.62 10.74
CA GLY A 291 3.77 -27.56 10.90
C GLY A 291 3.87 -26.48 9.82
N LEU A 292 3.79 -25.21 10.22
CA LEU A 292 3.78 -24.04 9.34
C LEU A 292 5.14 -23.29 9.34
N GLY A 293 6.22 -23.99 9.74
CA GLY A 293 7.50 -23.41 10.19
C GLY A 293 8.21 -22.46 9.21
N LEU A 294 8.51 -22.87 7.98
CA LEU A 294 9.27 -22.01 7.04
C LEU A 294 8.57 -20.70 6.71
N ALA A 295 7.24 -20.72 6.60
CA ALA A 295 6.48 -19.50 6.30
C ALA A 295 6.61 -18.49 7.45
N PHE A 296 6.69 -18.93 8.71
CA PHE A 296 6.89 -18.04 9.86
C PHE A 296 8.30 -17.51 9.99
N LEU A 297 9.30 -18.35 9.73
CA LEU A 297 10.71 -17.97 9.83
C LEU A 297 11.07 -16.84 8.86
N ARG A 298 10.44 -16.81 7.67
CA ARG A 298 10.50 -15.67 6.73
C ARG A 298 10.02 -14.32 7.30
N HIS A 299 9.16 -14.31 8.32
CA HIS A 299 8.73 -13.06 8.97
C HIS A 299 9.76 -12.57 9.98
N ILE A 300 10.47 -13.49 10.62
CA ILE A 300 11.56 -13.20 11.55
C ILE A 300 12.70 -12.52 10.82
N GLU A 301 13.01 -12.96 9.59
CA GLU A 301 14.03 -12.35 8.73
C GLU A 301 13.81 -10.84 8.52
N ARG A 302 12.57 -10.37 8.59
CA ARG A 302 12.19 -8.96 8.36
C ARG A 302 12.28 -8.08 9.59
N CYS A 303 12.59 -8.66 10.76
CA CYS A 303 12.72 -7.93 12.02
C CYS A 303 14.21 -7.69 12.35
N PRO A 304 14.66 -6.43 12.48
CA PRO A 304 16.06 -6.14 12.79
C PRO A 304 16.51 -6.66 14.15
N PHE A 305 15.62 -6.71 15.15
CA PHE A 305 15.90 -7.29 16.47
C PHE A 305 14.77 -8.21 16.96
N LEU A 306 15.13 -9.12 17.86
CA LEU A 306 14.26 -10.23 18.31
C LEU A 306 14.01 -10.17 19.81
N LEU A 307 12.80 -10.57 20.21
CA LEU A 307 12.38 -10.69 21.60
C LEU A 307 12.07 -12.17 21.88
N PHE A 308 12.97 -12.85 22.58
CA PHE A 308 12.76 -14.25 22.96
C PHE A 308 11.88 -14.32 24.20
N LEU A 309 10.64 -14.77 24.04
CA LEU A 309 9.69 -14.95 25.13
C LEU A 309 9.79 -16.38 25.68
N VAL A 310 10.23 -16.48 26.93
CA VAL A 310 10.42 -17.73 27.67
C VAL A 310 9.33 -17.86 28.74
N ASP A 311 8.75 -19.05 28.86
CA ASP A 311 7.71 -19.35 29.84
C ASP A 311 8.31 -19.95 31.11
N LEU A 312 8.31 -19.18 32.20
CA LEU A 312 8.86 -19.62 33.50
C LEU A 312 8.00 -20.66 34.22
N SER A 313 6.75 -20.90 33.79
CA SER A 313 5.89 -21.91 34.39
C SER A 313 6.37 -23.35 34.12
N VAL A 314 7.20 -23.52 33.08
CA VAL A 314 7.79 -24.80 32.67
C VAL A 314 8.99 -25.15 33.57
N PRO A 315 9.24 -26.44 33.89
CA PRO A 315 10.31 -26.84 34.81
C PRO A 315 11.72 -26.44 34.37
N GLU A 316 12.00 -26.44 33.06
CA GLU A 316 13.32 -26.07 32.51
C GLU A 316 13.18 -24.97 31.45
N PRO A 317 13.10 -23.68 31.83
CA PRO A 317 12.87 -22.60 30.88
C PRO A 317 14.07 -22.33 29.95
N TRP A 318 15.29 -22.68 30.38
CA TRP A 318 16.52 -22.47 29.59
C TRP A 318 16.54 -23.29 28.30
N THR A 319 16.01 -24.53 28.34
CA THR A 319 15.93 -25.39 27.14
C THR A 319 15.05 -24.76 26.06
N GLN A 320 14.02 -23.99 26.46
CA GLN A 320 13.19 -23.27 25.50
C GLN A 320 13.99 -22.27 24.69
N LEU A 321 14.91 -21.53 25.33
CA LEU A 321 15.71 -20.55 24.60
C LEU A 321 16.70 -21.24 23.66
N ASP A 322 17.36 -22.29 24.13
CA ASP A 322 18.32 -23.05 23.34
C ASP A 322 17.65 -23.68 22.11
N ASP A 323 16.46 -24.25 22.29
CA ASP A 323 15.65 -24.79 21.19
C ASP A 323 15.28 -23.69 20.18
N LEU A 324 14.80 -22.53 20.65
CA LEU A 324 14.45 -21.42 19.77
C LEU A 324 15.66 -20.92 18.98
N LYS A 325 16.82 -20.77 19.62
CA LYS A 325 18.06 -20.37 18.96
C LYS A 325 18.51 -21.40 17.93
N TYR A 326 18.43 -22.68 18.28
CA TYR A 326 18.77 -23.79 17.39
C TYR A 326 17.86 -23.78 16.14
N GLU A 327 16.54 -23.65 16.31
CA GLU A 327 15.59 -23.59 15.21
C GLU A 327 15.85 -22.41 14.24
N LEU A 328 16.22 -21.24 14.78
CA LEU A 328 16.57 -20.08 13.96
C LEU A 328 17.87 -20.29 13.19
N GLU A 329 18.90 -20.83 13.83
CA GLU A 329 20.20 -21.07 13.20
C GLU A 329 20.13 -22.18 12.13
N GLN A 330 19.29 -23.20 12.35
CA GLN A 330 19.05 -24.25 11.35
C GLN A 330 18.29 -23.74 10.11
N TYR A 331 17.57 -22.64 10.24
CA TYR A 331 16.84 -22.05 9.13
C TYR A 331 17.71 -21.09 8.31
N ASP A 332 18.40 -20.17 8.97
CA ASP A 332 19.33 -19.23 8.33
C ASP A 332 20.51 -18.94 9.27
N GLU A 333 21.72 -19.18 8.78
CA GLU A 333 22.93 -19.02 9.58
C GLU A 333 23.11 -17.55 10.00
N GLY A 334 23.26 -17.31 11.30
CA GLY A 334 23.38 -15.97 11.86
C GLY A 334 22.08 -15.27 12.21
N LEU A 335 20.90 -15.86 11.95
CA LEU A 335 19.62 -15.30 12.40
C LEU A 335 19.52 -15.27 13.93
N SER A 336 20.13 -16.24 14.62
CA SER A 336 20.21 -16.28 16.08
C SER A 336 21.13 -15.22 16.70
N LYS A 337 22.05 -14.66 15.89
CA LYS A 337 23.05 -13.67 16.30
C LYS A 337 22.55 -12.23 16.20
N ARG A 338 21.35 -12.01 15.65
CA ARG A 338 20.74 -10.67 15.61
C ARG A 338 20.60 -10.11 17.02
N PRO A 339 20.59 -8.78 17.19
CA PRO A 339 20.35 -8.17 18.50
C PRO A 339 19.06 -8.74 19.09
N TYR A 340 19.15 -9.32 20.28
CA TYR A 340 18.01 -9.95 20.94
C TYR A 340 17.91 -9.56 22.41
N THR A 341 16.72 -9.73 22.98
CA THR A 341 16.48 -9.64 24.42
C THR A 341 15.62 -10.81 24.86
N VAL A 342 15.97 -11.39 26.00
CA VAL A 342 15.24 -12.50 26.61
C VAL A 342 14.23 -11.93 27.59
N VAL A 343 12.97 -12.29 27.40
CA VAL A 343 11.83 -11.89 28.20
C VAL A 343 11.28 -13.12 28.91
N ALA A 344 11.41 -13.15 30.23
CA ALA A 344 10.92 -14.22 31.08
C ALA A 344 9.49 -13.88 31.56
N ASN A 345 8.50 -14.55 31.00
CA ASN A 345 7.09 -14.25 31.25
C ASN A 345 6.48 -15.16 32.34
N LYS A 346 5.31 -14.74 32.85
CA LYS A 346 4.48 -15.42 33.86
C LYS A 346 5.02 -15.37 35.30
N ILE A 347 5.71 -14.30 35.68
CA ILE A 347 6.19 -14.11 37.07
C ILE A 347 5.09 -13.99 38.11
N ASP A 348 3.83 -13.79 37.68
CA ASP A 348 2.65 -13.84 38.53
C ASP A 348 2.48 -15.21 39.22
N LEU A 349 3.07 -16.27 38.66
CA LEU A 349 3.09 -17.59 39.28
C LEU A 349 4.25 -17.69 40.29
N PRO A 350 4.01 -18.10 41.56
CA PRO A 350 5.07 -18.23 42.56
C PRO A 350 6.19 -19.19 42.16
N GLN A 351 5.83 -20.26 41.45
CA GLN A 351 6.78 -21.25 40.92
C GLN A 351 7.68 -20.66 39.83
N ALA A 352 7.13 -19.78 38.99
CA ALA A 352 7.89 -19.09 37.95
C ALA A 352 8.89 -18.11 38.56
N ARG A 353 8.48 -17.33 39.56
CA ARG A 353 9.34 -16.38 40.27
C ARG A 353 10.54 -17.05 40.94
N ALA A 354 10.36 -18.26 41.47
CA ALA A 354 11.44 -19.04 42.09
C ALA A 354 12.51 -19.52 41.08
N ARG A 355 12.16 -19.65 39.79
CA ARG A 355 13.06 -20.15 38.72
C ARG A 355 13.84 -19.05 38.01
N LEU A 356 13.47 -17.78 38.21
CA LEU A 356 14.13 -16.63 37.60
C LEU A 356 15.64 -16.58 37.87
N PRO A 357 16.15 -16.80 39.10
CA PRO A 357 17.59 -16.81 39.37
C PRO A 357 18.33 -17.93 38.63
N GLN A 358 17.68 -19.09 38.46
CA GLN A 358 18.25 -20.22 37.73
C GLN A 358 18.39 -19.89 36.24
N LEU A 359 17.37 -19.26 35.66
CA LEU A 359 17.43 -18.81 34.26
C LEU A 359 18.53 -17.76 34.06
N GLN A 360 18.63 -16.75 34.92
CA GLN A 360 19.67 -15.72 34.84
C GLN A 360 21.09 -16.31 34.98
N ALA A 361 21.27 -17.27 35.89
CA ALA A 361 22.54 -17.97 36.06
C ALA A 361 22.96 -18.76 34.81
N HIS A 362 22.00 -19.39 34.11
CA HIS A 362 22.27 -20.11 32.86
C HIS A 362 22.57 -19.19 31.68
N LEU A 363 21.91 -18.03 31.61
CA LEU A 363 22.08 -17.09 30.49
C LEU A 363 23.37 -16.28 30.58
N GLY A 364 23.90 -16.06 31.80
CA GLY A 364 25.03 -15.17 32.02
C GLY A 364 24.75 -13.70 31.65
N GLN A 365 23.47 -13.35 31.45
CA GLN A 365 22.98 -12.03 31.06
C GLN A 365 21.63 -11.76 31.74
N GLU A 366 21.28 -10.48 31.87
CA GLU A 366 20.01 -10.06 32.44
C GLU A 366 18.84 -10.42 31.50
N ALA A 367 17.93 -11.27 32.01
CA ALA A 367 16.63 -11.52 31.39
C ALA A 367 15.58 -10.62 32.03
N ILE A 368 14.78 -9.94 31.20
CA ILE A 368 13.70 -9.06 31.68
C ILE A 368 12.55 -9.93 32.12
N ALA A 369 12.23 -9.87 33.40
CA ALA A 369 11.19 -10.68 33.99
C ALA A 369 9.90 -9.86 34.13
N LEU A 370 8.82 -10.33 33.53
CA LEU A 370 7.54 -9.61 33.51
C LEU A 370 6.33 -10.55 33.60
N SER A 371 5.17 -9.96 33.86
CA SER A 371 3.89 -10.66 33.68
C SER A 371 3.02 -9.90 32.68
N ALA A 372 2.81 -10.52 31.51
CA ALA A 372 1.91 -10.00 30.50
C ALA A 372 0.43 -9.98 30.94
N ALA A 373 0.07 -10.72 32.00
CA ALA A 373 -1.30 -10.82 32.50
C ALA A 373 -1.62 -9.72 33.52
N THR A 374 -0.68 -9.45 34.44
CA THR A 374 -0.86 -8.43 35.49
C THR A 374 -0.32 -7.05 35.08
N GLY A 375 0.55 -7.01 34.07
CA GLY A 375 1.26 -5.80 33.66
C GLY A 375 2.50 -5.50 34.50
N GLU A 376 2.88 -6.41 35.41
CA GLU A 376 4.07 -6.26 36.24
C GLU A 376 5.33 -6.19 35.36
N ASN A 377 6.12 -5.15 35.59
CA ASN A 377 7.43 -4.92 34.96
C ASN A 377 7.43 -4.73 33.43
N LEU A 378 6.32 -4.23 32.85
CA LEU A 378 6.28 -3.88 31.43
C LEU A 378 7.15 -2.68 31.08
N GLU A 379 7.31 -1.73 32.00
CA GLU A 379 8.09 -0.50 31.78
C GLU A 379 9.57 -0.79 31.47
N GLU A 380 10.16 -1.78 32.16
CA GLU A 380 11.53 -2.23 31.91
C GLU A 380 11.68 -2.80 30.48
N LEU A 381 10.69 -3.56 30.01
CA LEU A 381 10.68 -4.06 28.63
C LEU A 381 10.58 -2.90 27.61
N LEU A 382 9.75 -1.89 27.87
CA LEU A 382 9.62 -0.74 26.99
C LEU A 382 10.92 0.07 26.91
N LEU A 383 11.58 0.30 28.05
CA LEU A 383 12.88 0.97 28.09
C LEU A 383 13.91 0.20 27.27
N ARG A 384 14.01 -1.12 27.49
CA ARG A 384 14.94 -1.97 26.74
C ARG A 384 14.66 -2.00 25.24
N LEU A 385 13.39 -2.03 24.85
CA LEU A 385 12.97 -1.96 23.45
C LEU A 385 13.42 -0.66 22.79
N LYS A 386 13.31 0.46 23.50
CA LYS A 386 13.80 1.75 23.03
C LYS A 386 15.31 1.73 22.83
N GLU A 387 16.07 1.24 23.80
CA GLU A 387 17.54 1.13 23.69
C GLU A 387 17.98 0.28 22.50
N LEU A 388 17.34 -0.88 22.27
CA LEU A 388 17.64 -1.73 21.12
C LEU A 388 17.36 -1.03 19.79
N HIS A 389 16.24 -0.31 19.73
CA HIS A 389 15.86 0.42 18.54
C HIS A 389 16.80 1.60 18.28
N ASP A 390 17.16 2.37 19.32
CA ASP A 390 18.11 3.48 19.20
C ASP A 390 19.52 3.01 18.83
N HIS A 391 19.95 1.85 19.34
CA HIS A 391 21.20 1.22 18.93
C HIS A 391 21.15 0.77 17.46
N HIS A 392 20.05 0.14 17.03
CA HIS A 392 19.85 -0.21 15.63
C HIS A 392 19.86 1.03 14.71
N VAL A 393 19.20 2.10 15.15
CA VAL A 393 19.18 3.41 14.49
C VAL A 393 20.59 3.95 14.34
N ALA A 394 21.41 3.91 15.39
CA ALA A 394 22.81 4.34 15.35
C ALA A 394 23.66 3.51 14.38
N THR A 395 23.55 2.17 14.43
CA THR A 395 24.28 1.27 13.52
C THR A 395 23.91 1.49 12.06
N GLU A 396 22.63 1.73 11.76
CA GLU A 396 22.20 2.07 10.40
C GLU A 396 22.80 3.40 9.96
N LEU A 397 22.81 4.43 10.83
CA LEU A 397 23.39 5.74 10.54
C LEU A 397 24.90 5.65 10.25
N GLU A 398 25.65 4.83 11.00
CA GLU A 398 27.07 4.56 10.77
C GLU A 398 27.32 3.86 9.42
N GLN A 399 26.40 3.03 8.97
CA GLN A 399 26.43 2.38 7.65
C GLN A 399 25.94 3.30 6.51
N GLY A 400 25.66 4.57 6.80
CA GLY A 400 25.13 5.54 5.83
C GLY A 400 23.66 5.30 5.45
N ARG A 401 22.93 4.51 6.25
CA ARG A 401 21.51 4.21 6.08
C ARG A 401 20.71 5.03 7.09
N GLN A 402 19.66 5.73 6.65
CA GLN A 402 18.80 6.44 7.60
C GLN A 402 17.77 5.45 8.18
N PRO A 403 17.67 5.35 9.52
CA PRO A 403 16.86 4.34 10.15
C PRO A 403 15.37 4.64 10.05
N LEU A 404 14.58 3.56 10.01
CA LEU A 404 13.12 3.61 9.94
C LEU A 404 12.56 4.20 11.24
N ARG A 405 12.01 5.42 11.16
CA ARG A 405 11.17 5.99 12.22
C ARG A 405 9.73 5.61 11.92
N TRP A 406 8.96 5.10 12.89
CA TRP A 406 7.51 4.90 12.75
C TRP A 406 6.74 6.13 13.21
#